data_AF-A0A1S3S166-F1
#
_entry.id   AF-A0A1S3S166-F1
#
_cell.length_a   1.000
_cell.length_b   1.000
_cell.length_c   1.000
_cell.angle_alpha   90.00
_cell.angle_beta   90.00
_cell.angle_gamma   90.00
#
_symmetry.space_group_name_H-M   'P 1'
#
loop_
_entity.id
_entity.type
_entity.pdbx_description
1 polymer ?
#
loop_
_entity_poly.entity_id
_entity_poly.type
_entity_poly.pdbx_seq_one_letter_code
_entity_poly.pdbx_strand_id
1 'polypeptide(L)'
;MCYSDSEVWAGDNRGMLHAFSMQAGFFKPLSQFDVGHTSLVTGIHRSPGSLYTCSADRTIKVHLPCSPPRTLCTLHHQAGVNGLSVEAGVLAIASGEMCVEVWRARR
;
A
#
# COMPACT_ATOMS: atom_id res chain seq x y z
N MET A 1 -2.50 -5.69 -4.21
CA MET A 1 -3.11 -6.50 -3.13
C MET A 1 -2.01 -7.12 -2.29
N CYS A 2 -2.24 -7.39 -1.00
CA CYS A 2 -1.36 -8.21 -0.18
C CYS A 2 -2.17 -9.14 0.73
N TYR A 3 -1.55 -10.23 1.18
CA TYR A 3 -2.15 -11.20 2.08
C TYR A 3 -1.20 -11.47 3.25
N SER A 4 -1.70 -11.36 4.48
CA SER A 4 -0.96 -11.67 5.72
C SER A 4 -1.94 -12.04 6.81
N ASP A 5 -1.60 -13.00 7.68
CA ASP A 5 -2.36 -13.31 8.90
C ASP A 5 -3.87 -13.55 8.70
N SER A 6 -4.24 -14.25 7.61
CA SER A 6 -5.65 -14.46 7.24
C SER A 6 -6.41 -13.18 6.87
N GLU A 7 -5.71 -12.08 6.59
CA GLU A 7 -6.28 -10.85 6.03
C GLU A 7 -5.78 -10.59 4.62
N VAL A 8 -6.70 -10.25 3.72
CA VAL A 8 -6.40 -9.75 2.38
C VAL A 8 -6.65 -8.25 2.34
N TRP A 9 -5.69 -7.50 1.85
CA TRP A 9 -5.82 -6.08 1.58
C TRP A 9 -5.77 -5.84 0.07
N ALA A 10 -6.80 -5.20 -0.47
CA ALA A 10 -6.91 -4.82 -1.86
C ALA A 10 -7.15 -3.32 -1.99
N GLY A 11 -6.80 -2.76 -3.13
CA GLY A 11 -7.08 -1.37 -3.45
C GLY A 11 -7.93 -1.30 -4.71
N ASP A 12 -8.72 -0.26 -4.86
CA ASP A 12 -9.61 -0.08 -6.01
C ASP A 12 -9.16 1.06 -6.94
N ASN A 13 -9.94 1.28 -8.01
CA ASN A 13 -9.69 2.32 -9.00
C ASN A 13 -10.08 3.74 -8.55
N ARG A 14 -10.62 3.90 -7.34
CA ARG A 14 -10.99 5.18 -6.73
C ARG A 14 -10.03 5.61 -5.62
N GLY A 15 -9.00 4.83 -5.33
CA GLY A 15 -8.04 5.13 -4.26
C GLY A 15 -8.39 4.52 -2.90
N MET A 16 -9.47 3.75 -2.79
CA MET A 16 -9.89 3.17 -1.52
C MET A 16 -9.14 1.86 -1.25
N LEU A 17 -8.86 1.61 0.02
CA LEU A 17 -8.37 0.32 0.50
C LEU A 17 -9.52 -0.51 1.06
N HIS A 18 -9.47 -1.80 0.80
CA HIS A 18 -10.45 -2.79 1.23
C HIS A 18 -9.71 -3.89 1.99
N ALA A 19 -10.14 -4.18 3.21
CA ALA A 19 -9.65 -5.29 4.00
C ALA A 19 -10.71 -6.41 4.03
N PHE A 20 -10.25 -7.64 3.92
CA PHE A 20 -11.08 -8.84 3.94
C PHE A 20 -10.46 -9.88 4.87
N SER A 21 -11.31 -10.65 5.54
CA SER A 21 -10.92 -11.84 6.30
C SER A 21 -10.99 -13.05 5.39
N MET A 22 -9.98 -13.91 5.48
CA MET A 22 -9.88 -15.20 4.82
C MET A 22 -9.67 -16.28 5.88
N GLN A 23 -10.74 -16.66 6.58
CA GLN A 23 -10.71 -17.64 7.67
C GLN A 23 -11.50 -18.87 7.29
N ALA A 24 -10.93 -20.05 7.55
CA ALA A 24 -11.59 -21.35 7.31
C ALA A 24 -12.20 -21.50 5.91
N GLY A 25 -11.53 -20.94 4.88
CA GLY A 25 -12.00 -20.98 3.49
C GLY A 25 -13.10 -19.96 3.14
N PHE A 26 -13.53 -19.12 4.08
CA PHE A 26 -14.52 -18.08 3.83
C PHE A 26 -13.86 -16.72 3.63
N PHE A 27 -14.20 -16.06 2.52
CA PHE A 27 -13.80 -14.69 2.19
C PHE A 27 -14.89 -13.71 2.62
N LYS A 28 -14.60 -12.80 3.55
CA LYS A 28 -15.57 -11.84 4.10
C LYS A 28 -15.01 -10.42 4.09
N PRO A 29 -15.77 -9.40 3.63
CA PRO A 29 -15.35 -8.01 3.77
C PRO A 29 -15.28 -7.61 5.25
N LEU A 30 -14.23 -6.89 5.63
CA LEU A 30 -14.03 -6.38 6.99
C LEU A 30 -14.30 -4.88 7.05
N SER A 31 -13.55 -4.12 6.26
CA SER A 31 -13.52 -2.66 6.37
C SER A 31 -13.00 -2.01 5.08
N GLN A 32 -13.39 -0.76 4.88
CA GLN A 32 -12.94 0.07 3.78
C GLN A 32 -12.32 1.35 4.34
N PHE A 33 -11.21 1.81 3.76
CA PHE A 33 -10.48 2.97 4.23
C PHE A 33 -10.17 3.92 3.08
N ASP A 34 -10.47 5.20 3.30
CA ASP A 34 -9.96 6.30 2.49
C ASP A 34 -8.63 6.75 3.09
N VAL A 35 -7.54 6.53 2.36
CA VAL A 35 -6.19 6.98 2.75
C VAL A 35 -5.73 8.19 1.94
N GLY A 36 -6.65 8.84 1.21
CA GLY A 36 -6.42 10.01 0.40
C GLY A 36 -5.65 9.73 -0.89
N HIS A 37 -5.74 8.51 -1.43
CA HIS A 37 -5.36 8.27 -2.83
C HIS A 37 -6.47 8.77 -3.74
N THR A 38 -6.12 9.36 -4.89
CA THR A 38 -7.09 9.96 -5.82
C THR A 38 -7.27 9.18 -7.11
N SER A 39 -6.55 8.06 -7.25
CA SER A 39 -6.58 7.19 -8.41
C SER A 39 -6.28 5.75 -8.03
N LEU A 40 -6.25 4.86 -9.03
CA LEU A 40 -6.01 3.43 -8.90
C LEU A 40 -4.85 3.10 -7.95
N VAL A 41 -5.16 2.37 -6.88
CA VAL A 41 -4.14 1.78 -6.01
C VAL A 41 -3.52 0.60 -6.73
N THR A 42 -2.23 0.70 -7.02
CA THR A 42 -1.47 -0.27 -7.82
C THR A 42 -0.69 -1.25 -6.97
N GLY A 43 -0.32 -0.86 -5.75
CA GLY A 43 0.48 -1.67 -4.84
C GLY A 43 0.07 -1.48 -3.38
N ILE A 44 0.07 -2.58 -2.64
CA ILE A 44 -0.13 -2.60 -1.19
C ILE A 44 0.89 -3.58 -0.63
N HIS A 45 1.62 -3.18 0.40
CA HIS A 45 2.52 -4.06 1.15
C HIS A 45 2.30 -3.83 2.64
N ARG A 46 2.20 -4.92 3.40
CA ARG A 46 2.00 -4.87 4.85
C ARG A 46 3.19 -5.51 5.55
N SER A 47 3.71 -4.79 6.54
CA SER A 47 4.70 -5.27 7.50
C SER A 47 4.12 -5.14 8.91
N PRO A 48 4.69 -5.80 9.94
CA PRO A 48 4.18 -5.72 11.31
C PRO A 48 4.07 -4.28 11.85
N GLY A 49 4.94 -3.37 11.40
CA GLY A 49 4.98 -1.98 11.88
C GLY A 49 4.41 -0.94 10.94
N SER A 50 4.08 -1.29 9.69
CA SER A 50 3.68 -0.29 8.67
C SER A 50 2.91 -0.92 7.52
N LEU A 51 1.96 -0.15 6.99
CA LEU A 51 1.25 -0.41 5.74
C LEU A 51 1.75 0.58 4.69
N TYR A 52 2.11 0.08 3.51
CA TYR A 52 2.59 0.87 2.38
C TYR A 52 1.60 0.75 1.24
N THR A 53 1.26 1.86 0.62
CA THR A 53 0.37 1.89 -0.54
C THR A 53 0.96 2.78 -1.63
N CYS A 54 0.78 2.41 -2.89
CA CYS A 54 1.11 3.26 -4.03
C CYS A 54 -0.02 3.30 -5.05
N SER A 55 -0.05 4.39 -5.82
CA SER A 55 -1.13 4.65 -6.76
C SER A 55 -0.64 5.31 -8.05
N ALA A 56 -1.48 5.19 -9.08
CA ALA A 56 -1.37 5.95 -10.32
C ALA A 56 -1.49 7.47 -10.09
N ASP A 57 -1.96 7.91 -8.91
CA ASP A 57 -1.97 9.32 -8.50
C ASP A 57 -0.58 9.93 -8.23
N ARG A 58 0.48 9.14 -8.45
CA ARG A 58 1.89 9.51 -8.29
C ARG A 58 2.33 9.64 -6.84
N THR A 59 1.62 8.97 -5.93
CA THR A 59 1.97 8.97 -4.50
C THR A 59 2.26 7.57 -3.98
N ILE A 60 3.17 7.53 -3.01
CA ILE A 60 3.37 6.40 -2.10
C ILE A 60 3.01 6.91 -0.71
N LYS A 61 2.20 6.17 0.02
CA LYS A 61 1.80 6.53 1.38
C LYS A 61 2.25 5.43 2.34
N VAL A 62 2.79 5.87 3.47
CA VAL A 62 3.19 5.00 4.58
C VAL A 62 2.24 5.26 5.73
N HIS A 63 1.66 4.20 6.29
CA HIS A 63 0.64 4.27 7.32
C HIS A 63 1.04 3.45 8.54
N LEU A 64 0.61 3.90 9.71
CA LEU A 64 0.52 3.03 10.88
C LEU A 64 -0.58 1.99 10.66
N PRO A 65 -0.33 0.70 11.00
CA PRO A 65 -1.30 -0.38 10.83
C PRO A 65 -2.36 -0.37 11.95
N CYS A 66 -2.93 0.79 12.26
CA CYS A 66 -4.09 0.94 13.14
C CYS A 66 -5.40 0.78 12.34
N SER A 67 -6.52 0.65 13.04
CA SER A 67 -7.86 0.62 12.42
C SER A 67 -8.62 1.88 12.85
N PRO A 68 -8.76 2.92 11.98
CA PRO A 68 -8.33 2.99 10.58
C PRO A 68 -6.82 3.29 10.39
N PRO A 69 -6.20 2.94 9.24
CA PRO A 69 -4.80 3.25 8.97
C PRO A 69 -4.55 4.76 9.01
N ARG A 70 -3.49 5.16 9.73
CA ARG A 70 -3.11 6.57 9.84
C ARG A 70 -1.88 6.85 8.99
N THR A 71 -2.01 7.74 8.01
CA THR A 71 -0.89 8.16 7.17
C THR A 71 0.17 8.91 7.97
N LEU A 72 1.40 8.40 7.95
CA LEU A 72 2.59 9.03 8.53
C LEU A 72 3.30 9.93 7.53
N CYS A 73 3.40 9.47 6.28
CA CYS A 73 4.14 10.14 5.23
C CYS A 73 3.48 9.90 3.88
N THR A 74 3.50 10.92 3.01
CA THR A 74 3.18 10.83 1.59
C THR A 74 4.43 11.23 0.81
N LEU A 75 4.93 10.34 -0.03
CA LEU A 75 6.01 10.57 -0.97
C LEU A 75 5.40 10.84 -2.35
N HIS A 76 5.91 11.84 -3.04
CA HIS A 76 5.44 12.26 -4.36
C HIS A 76 6.47 11.86 -5.44
N HIS A 77 5.97 11.29 -6.53
CA HIS A 77 6.75 10.95 -7.73
C HIS A 77 6.28 11.78 -8.92
N GLN A 78 7.10 11.83 -9.99
CA GLN A 78 6.74 12.56 -11.21
C GLN A 78 5.75 11.77 -12.07
N ALA A 79 5.83 10.44 -12.03
CA ALA A 79 4.92 9.53 -12.73
C ALA A 79 4.15 8.61 -11.78
N GLY A 80 3.12 7.95 -12.32
CA GLY A 80 2.32 6.98 -11.57
C GLY A 80 3.20 5.83 -11.07
N VAL A 81 2.95 5.37 -9.86
CA VAL A 81 3.69 4.25 -9.28
C VAL A 81 2.93 2.96 -9.61
N ASN A 82 3.63 1.96 -10.15
CA ASN A 82 3.02 0.72 -10.67
C ASN A 82 3.10 -0.43 -9.67
N GLY A 83 3.99 -0.34 -8.69
CA GLY A 83 4.13 -1.33 -7.64
C GLY A 83 5.18 -0.94 -6.62
N LEU A 84 5.14 -1.60 -5.48
CA LEU A 84 6.11 -1.43 -4.40
C LEU A 84 6.39 -2.76 -3.70
N SER A 85 7.57 -2.89 -3.11
CA SER A 85 7.92 -3.96 -2.19
C SER A 85 8.78 -3.41 -1.05
N VAL A 86 8.60 -3.93 0.15
CA VAL A 86 9.38 -3.54 1.33
C VAL A 86 9.94 -4.76 2.01
N GLU A 87 11.24 -4.76 2.28
CA GLU A 87 11.88 -5.84 3.03
C GLU A 87 13.09 -5.29 3.79
N ALA A 88 13.26 -5.70 5.06
CA ALA A 88 14.41 -5.34 5.89
C ALA A 88 14.76 -3.82 5.90
N GLY A 89 13.74 -2.95 5.86
CA GLY A 89 13.90 -1.49 5.86
C GLY A 89 14.33 -0.89 4.51
N VAL A 90 14.26 -1.70 3.44
CA VAL A 90 14.48 -1.28 2.05
C VAL A 90 13.14 -1.25 1.34
N LEU A 91 12.81 -0.12 0.73
CA LEU A 91 11.63 0.09 -0.11
C LEU A 91 12.08 0.11 -1.57
N ALA A 92 11.55 -0.79 -2.38
CA ALA A 92 11.71 -0.79 -3.83
C ALA A 92 10.40 -0.37 -4.49
N ILE A 93 10.47 0.52 -5.48
CA ILE A 93 9.30 1.07 -6.17
C ILE A 93 9.50 1.01 -7.68
N ALA A 94 8.47 0.63 -8.41
CA ALA A 94 8.45 0.67 -9.87
C ALA A 94 7.58 1.84 -10.32
N SER A 95 8.15 2.80 -11.05
CA SER A 95 7.45 4.00 -11.49
C SER A 95 7.22 4.02 -13.00
N GLY A 96 6.29 4.87 -13.44
CA GLY A 96 6.06 5.17 -14.86
C GLY A 96 7.21 5.91 -15.54
N GLU A 97 8.26 6.29 -14.82
CA GLU A 97 9.48 6.90 -15.37
C GLU A 97 10.42 5.86 -16.00
N MET A 98 9.93 4.63 -16.21
CA MET A 98 10.68 3.50 -16.74
C MET A 98 11.91 3.15 -15.88
N CYS A 99 11.79 3.35 -14.56
CA CYS A 99 12.84 3.07 -13.60
C CYS A 99 12.31 2.33 -12.37
N VAL A 100 13.25 1.72 -11.65
CA VAL A 100 13.02 1.18 -10.30
C VAL A 100 13.92 1.97 -9.36
N GLU A 101 13.34 2.53 -8.31
CA GLU A 101 14.10 3.21 -7.27
C GLU A 101 14.13 2.37 -6.00
N VAL A 102 15.27 2.40 -5.31
CA VAL A 102 15.49 1.65 -4.07
C VAL A 102 15.90 2.61 -2.97
N TRP A 103 15.08 2.67 -1.93
CA TRP A 103 15.17 3.62 -0.83
C TRP A 103 15.47 2.85 0.45
N ARG A 104 16.36 3.39 1.28
CA ARG A 104 16.64 2.86 2.61
C ARG A 104 16.59 3.99 3.62
N ALA A 105 15.86 3.80 4.71
CA ALA A 105 15.89 4.76 5.81
C ALA A 105 17.32 4.89 6.32
N ARG A 106 17.81 6.13 6.44
CA ARG A 106 19.10 6.40 7.09
C ARG A 106 18.95 6.08 8.58
N ARG A 107 19.97 5.45 9.16
CA ARG A 107 20.07 5.20 10.60
C ARG A 107 20.24 6.50 11.35
#